data_AF-A0A925UC71-F1
#
_entry.id   AF-A0A925UC71-F1
#
_cell.length_a   1.000
_cell.length_b   1.000
_cell.length_c   1.000
_cell.angle_alpha   90.00
_cell.angle_beta   90.00
_cell.angle_gamma   90.00
#
_symmetry.space_group_name_H-M   'P 1'
#
loop_
_entity.id
_entity.type
_entity.pdbx_description
1 polymer ?
#
loop_
_entity_poly.entity_id
_entity_poly.type
_entity_poly.pdbx_seq_one_letter_code
_entity_poly.pdbx_strand_id
1 'polypeptide(L)'
;MTLADRMTRARAESAIGILRWLTVMPALAAAHARGDAAARVQIETLFNAMTSYGGGIGEVLGVSLFMAASVGTLSVAALLRGGMPKALAALGVVVALMLAALAAPEFRLPEFMPVAAAVTALSVWMIAVGVWVWKAPRAGAVQLR
;
A
#
# COMPACT_ATOMS: atom_id res chain seq x y z
N MET A 1 -28.25 6.22 -10.77
CA MET A 1 -26.83 5.87 -10.63
C MET A 1 -26.70 4.80 -9.53
N THR A 2 -26.42 3.55 -9.90
CA THR A 2 -26.61 2.35 -9.06
C THR A 2 -25.34 1.94 -8.32
N LEU A 3 -25.49 1.24 -7.18
CA LEU A 3 -24.41 0.81 -6.28
C LEU A 3 -23.39 -0.11 -6.98
N ALA A 4 -23.84 -0.89 -7.97
CA ALA A 4 -22.99 -1.74 -8.80
C ALA A 4 -21.95 -0.93 -9.59
N ASP A 5 -22.34 0.25 -10.10
CA ASP A 5 -21.49 1.14 -10.88
C ASP A 5 -20.38 1.77 -10.03
N ARG A 6 -20.62 1.93 -8.72
CA ARG A 6 -19.61 2.38 -7.75
C ARG A 6 -18.59 1.28 -7.43
N MET A 7 -19.02 0.02 -7.39
CA MET A 7 -18.13 -1.12 -7.10
C MET A 7 -17.26 -1.52 -8.29
N THR A 8 -17.74 -1.39 -9.53
CA THR A 8 -16.91 -1.60 -10.73
C THR A 8 -15.87 -0.50 -10.90
N ARG A 9 -16.22 0.76 -10.60
CA ARG A 9 -15.24 1.86 -10.61
C ARG A 9 -14.15 1.63 -9.57
N ALA A 10 -14.51 1.36 -8.31
CA ALA A 10 -13.56 1.11 -7.23
C ALA A 10 -12.58 -0.05 -7.50
N ARG A 11 -12.98 -1.07 -8.28
CA ARG A 11 -12.09 -2.17 -8.69
C ARG A 11 -11.17 -1.82 -9.87
N ALA A 12 -11.59 -0.90 -10.73
CA ALA A 12 -10.77 -0.44 -11.86
C ALA A 12 -9.59 0.40 -11.36
N GLU A 13 -9.77 1.21 -10.32
CA GLU A 13 -8.76 2.16 -9.81
C GLU A 13 -7.48 1.45 -9.35
N SER A 14 -7.58 0.27 -8.73
CA SER A 14 -6.41 -0.54 -8.32
C SER A 14 -5.79 -1.36 -9.46
N ALA A 15 -6.57 -1.77 -10.46
CA ALA A 15 -6.07 -2.52 -11.62
C ALA A 15 -5.31 -1.62 -12.61
N ILE A 16 -5.64 -0.33 -12.65
CA ILE A 16 -5.06 0.66 -13.56
C ILE A 16 -3.55 0.87 -13.31
N GLY A 17 -3.07 0.81 -12.06
CA GLY A 17 -1.64 1.02 -11.75
C GLY A 17 -0.72 -0.01 -12.40
N ILE A 18 -1.06 -1.30 -12.26
CA ILE A 18 -0.30 -2.42 -12.87
C ILE A 18 -0.54 -2.49 -14.38
N LEU A 19 -1.79 -2.32 -14.86
CA LEU A 19 -2.07 -2.34 -16.30
C LEU A 19 -1.38 -1.20 -17.05
N ARG A 20 -1.25 -0.01 -16.45
CA ARG A 20 -0.49 1.12 -17.03
C ARG A 20 0.96 0.74 -17.28
N TRP A 21 1.60 0.10 -16.31
CA TRP A 21 2.99 -0.34 -16.44
C TRP A 21 3.16 -1.45 -17.47
N LEU A 22 2.20 -2.38 -17.57
CA LEU A 22 2.30 -3.49 -18.53
C LEU A 22 1.94 -3.12 -19.97
N THR A 23 1.02 -2.16 -20.18
CA THR A 23 0.46 -1.87 -21.52
C THR A 23 0.86 -0.51 -22.07
N VAL A 24 0.94 0.51 -21.21
CA VAL A 24 1.15 1.91 -21.64
C VAL A 24 2.63 2.29 -21.64
N MET A 25 3.43 1.80 -20.68
CA MET A 25 4.87 2.12 -20.59
C MET A 25 5.72 1.61 -21.75
N PRO A 26 5.55 0.37 -22.26
CA PRO A 26 6.31 -0.09 -23.41
C PRO A 26 6.00 0.73 -24.68
N ALA A 27 4.72 1.10 -24.86
CA ALA A 27 4.28 1.92 -25.98
C ALA A 27 4.85 3.35 -25.90
N LEU A 28 4.85 3.98 -24.71
CA LEU A 28 5.48 5.29 -24.51
C LEU A 28 6.99 5.25 -24.70
N ALA A 29 7.68 4.22 -24.20
CA ALA A 29 9.13 4.08 -24.38
C ALA A 29 9.50 3.93 -25.87
N ALA A 30 8.74 3.13 -26.62
CA ALA A 30 8.94 2.97 -28.05
C ALA A 30 8.58 4.23 -28.86
N ALA A 31 7.61 5.03 -28.40
CA ALA A 31 7.27 6.32 -29.00
C ALA A 31 8.34 7.39 -28.69
N HIS A 32 8.85 7.43 -27.46
CA HIS A 32 9.93 8.35 -27.05
C HIS A 32 11.22 8.06 -27.82
N ALA A 33 11.58 6.79 -27.99
CA ALA A 33 12.77 6.37 -28.73
C ALA A 33 12.72 6.77 -30.22
N ARG A 34 11.53 6.83 -30.82
CA ARG A 34 11.30 7.18 -32.23
C ARG A 34 10.95 8.66 -32.45
N GLY A 35 10.59 9.38 -31.40
CA GLY A 35 10.14 10.78 -31.46
C GLY A 35 11.28 11.77 -31.63
N ASP A 36 10.98 12.89 -32.29
CA ASP A 36 11.83 14.09 -32.35
C ASP A 36 11.82 14.84 -31.01
N ALA A 37 12.61 15.92 -30.90
CA ALA A 37 12.75 16.67 -29.64
C ALA A 37 11.41 17.22 -29.12
N ALA A 38 10.49 17.63 -29.99
CA ALA A 38 9.18 18.14 -29.59
C ALA A 38 8.24 17.02 -29.13
N ALA A 39 8.24 15.88 -29.82
CA ALA A 39 7.46 14.71 -29.44
C ALA A 39 7.93 14.12 -28.10
N ARG A 40 9.25 14.12 -27.81
CA ARG A 40 9.80 13.65 -26.54
C ARG A 40 9.30 14.44 -25.34
N VAL A 41 9.31 15.78 -25.43
CA VAL A 41 8.80 16.66 -24.36
C VAL A 41 7.31 16.43 -24.09
N GLN A 42 6.52 16.20 -25.13
CA GLN A 42 5.10 15.86 -24.98
C GLN A 42 4.91 14.49 -24.32
N ILE A 43 5.71 13.49 -24.71
CA ILE A 43 5.67 12.14 -24.13
C ILE A 43 6.10 12.15 -22.66
N GLU A 44 7.11 12.94 -22.29
CA GLU A 44 7.53 13.15 -20.89
C GLU A 44 6.41 13.81 -20.06
N THR A 45 5.72 14.80 -20.62
CA THR A 45 4.57 15.45 -19.97
C THR A 45 3.43 14.44 -19.74
N LEU A 46 3.13 13.62 -20.74
CA LEU A 46 2.12 12.57 -20.65
C LEU A 46 2.51 11.49 -19.64
N PHE A 47 3.78 11.07 -19.64
CA PHE A 47 4.35 10.12 -18.69
C PHE A 47 4.19 10.64 -17.26
N ASN A 48 4.53 11.90 -17.01
CA ASN A 48 4.38 12.53 -15.70
C ASN A 48 2.92 12.63 -15.26
N ALA A 49 2.02 13.05 -16.16
CA ALA A 49 0.59 13.14 -15.87
C ALA A 49 -0.02 11.77 -15.53
N MET A 50 0.29 10.74 -16.30
CA MET A 50 -0.21 9.38 -16.05
C MET A 50 0.41 8.73 -14.82
N THR A 51 1.69 9.01 -14.55
CA THR A 51 2.40 8.49 -13.38
C THR A 51 1.85 9.11 -12.10
N SER A 52 1.64 10.44 -12.11
CA SER A 52 1.04 11.18 -11.01
C SER A 52 -0.42 10.80 -10.76
N TYR A 53 -1.24 10.67 -11.81
CA TYR A 53 -2.67 10.37 -11.67
C TYR A 53 -2.95 8.90 -11.31
N GLY A 54 -2.25 7.95 -11.94
CA GLY A 54 -2.47 6.52 -11.71
C GLY A 54 -1.75 5.95 -10.48
N GLY A 55 -0.68 6.60 -9.99
CA GLY A 55 0.05 6.21 -8.79
C GLY A 55 -0.53 6.78 -7.49
N GLY A 56 -1.09 8.00 -7.53
CA GLY A 56 -1.64 8.66 -6.32
C GLY A 56 -2.92 7.99 -5.82
N ILE A 57 -3.96 7.93 -6.67
CA ILE A 57 -5.30 7.56 -6.20
C ILE A 57 -5.45 6.04 -5.95
N GLY A 58 -4.88 5.20 -6.82
CA GLY A 58 -5.08 3.74 -6.74
C GLY A 58 -4.09 3.00 -5.81
N GLU A 59 -2.83 3.47 -5.76
CA GLU A 59 -1.74 2.79 -5.07
C GLU A 59 -1.64 3.23 -3.60
N VAL A 60 -1.78 4.53 -3.34
CA VAL A 60 -1.74 5.10 -1.99
C VAL A 60 -3.04 4.82 -1.23
N LEU A 61 -4.21 5.05 -1.83
CA LEU A 61 -5.48 4.75 -1.15
C LEU A 61 -5.79 3.26 -1.10
N GLY A 62 -5.44 2.50 -2.14
CA GLY A 62 -5.75 1.08 -2.21
C GLY A 62 -4.85 0.23 -1.33
N VAL A 63 -3.52 0.38 -1.45
CA VAL A 63 -2.56 -0.52 -0.78
C VAL A 63 -2.24 -0.01 0.62
N SER A 64 -1.94 1.28 0.77
CA SER A 64 -1.51 1.84 2.06
C SER A 64 -2.66 1.87 3.07
N LEU A 65 -3.87 2.28 2.67
CA LEU A 65 -5.02 2.32 3.58
C LEU A 65 -5.55 0.92 3.91
N PHE A 66 -5.55 0.00 2.96
CA PHE A 66 -5.94 -1.39 3.22
C PHE A 66 -4.94 -2.08 4.16
N MET A 67 -3.64 -1.88 3.94
CA MET A 67 -2.60 -2.33 4.87
C MET A 67 -2.75 -1.68 6.25
N ALA A 68 -2.97 -0.37 6.31
CA ALA A 68 -3.19 0.34 7.57
C ALA A 68 -4.40 -0.23 8.33
N ALA A 69 -5.52 -0.47 7.64
CA ALA A 69 -6.71 -1.06 8.25
C ALA A 69 -6.45 -2.50 8.73
N SER A 70 -5.76 -3.31 7.93
CA SER A 70 -5.43 -4.69 8.29
C SER A 70 -4.49 -4.77 9.50
N VAL A 71 -3.35 -4.09 9.44
CA VAL A 71 -2.37 -4.06 10.54
C VAL A 71 -2.97 -3.38 11.78
N GLY A 72 -3.74 -2.32 11.59
CA GLY A 72 -4.41 -1.60 12.66
C GLY A 72 -5.44 -2.46 13.38
N THR A 73 -6.34 -3.11 12.65
CA THR A 73 -7.36 -4.01 13.24
C THR A 73 -6.71 -5.21 13.93
N LEU A 74 -5.68 -5.83 13.33
CA LEU A 74 -4.93 -6.92 13.97
C LEU A 74 -4.27 -6.46 15.28
N SER A 75 -3.60 -5.31 15.26
CA SER A 75 -2.87 -4.78 16.41
C SER A 75 -3.81 -4.33 17.52
N VAL A 76 -4.91 -3.65 17.19
CA VAL A 76 -5.94 -3.25 18.15
C VAL A 76 -6.63 -4.48 18.74
N ALA A 77 -7.00 -5.46 17.91
CA ALA A 77 -7.57 -6.71 18.40
C ALA A 77 -6.61 -7.44 19.35
N ALA A 78 -5.31 -7.49 19.03
CA ALA A 78 -4.29 -8.09 19.89
C ALA A 78 -4.09 -7.33 21.21
N LEU A 79 -4.25 -6.00 21.23
CA LEU A 79 -4.22 -5.20 22.46
C LEU A 79 -5.45 -5.45 23.34
N LEU A 80 -6.64 -5.58 22.72
CA LEU A 80 -7.91 -5.74 23.44
C LEU A 80 -8.13 -7.19 23.94
N ARG A 81 -7.82 -8.18 23.11
CA ARG A 81 -8.11 -9.60 23.36
C ARG A 81 -6.88 -10.41 23.75
N GLY A 82 -5.69 -9.82 23.70
CA GLY A 82 -4.44 -10.57 23.79
C GLY A 82 -4.15 -11.36 22.51
N GLY A 83 -3.09 -12.15 22.54
CA GLY A 83 -2.64 -12.96 21.40
C GLY A 83 -1.26 -12.56 20.85
N MET A 84 -0.75 -11.38 21.23
CA MET A 84 0.61 -10.91 20.92
C MET A 84 1.15 -10.07 22.09
N PRO A 85 2.49 -9.98 22.29
CA PRO A 85 3.08 -9.06 23.26
C PRO A 85 2.58 -7.62 23.04
N LYS A 86 2.17 -6.95 24.13
CA LYS A 86 1.59 -5.60 24.07
C LYS A 86 2.50 -4.57 23.37
N ALA A 87 3.81 -4.68 23.54
CA ALA A 87 4.77 -3.80 22.86
C ALA A 87 4.75 -3.97 21.33
N LEU A 88 4.64 -5.22 20.86
CA LEU A 88 4.62 -5.53 19.43
C LEU A 88 3.29 -5.12 18.78
N ALA A 89 2.19 -5.29 19.51
CA ALA A 89 0.88 -4.80 19.10
C ALA A 89 0.82 -3.26 19.10
N ALA A 90 1.36 -2.57 20.11
CA ALA A 90 1.45 -1.11 20.12
C ALA A 90 2.30 -0.56 18.95
N LEU A 91 3.43 -1.21 18.66
CA LEU A 91 4.26 -0.86 17.49
C LEU A 91 3.48 -1.04 16.18
N GLY A 92 2.66 -2.09 16.08
CA GLY A 92 1.80 -2.32 14.92
C GLY A 92 0.74 -1.24 14.72
N VAL A 93 0.19 -0.68 15.81
CA VAL A 93 -0.70 0.50 15.73
C VAL A 93 0.04 1.72 15.19
N VAL A 94 1.27 1.98 15.66
CA VAL A 94 2.09 3.09 15.14
C VAL A 94 2.38 2.92 13.65
N VAL A 95 2.76 1.72 13.22
CA VAL A 95 2.98 1.39 11.81
C VAL A 95 1.70 1.60 10.98
N ALA A 96 0.54 1.16 11.48
CA ALA A 96 -0.74 1.37 10.83
C ALA A 96 -1.06 2.86 10.64
N LEU A 97 -0.76 3.71 11.64
CA LEU A 97 -0.92 5.16 11.55
C LEU A 97 0.06 5.77 10.53
N MET A 98 1.31 5.32 10.48
CA MET A 98 2.27 5.77 9.48
C MET A 98 1.83 5.41 8.06
N LEU A 99 1.26 4.23 7.86
CA LEU A 99 0.70 3.80 6.56
C LEU A 99 -0.56 4.60 6.20
N ALA A 100 -1.42 4.90 7.16
CA ALA A 100 -2.59 5.77 6.94
C ALA A 100 -2.17 7.20 6.59
N ALA A 101 -1.08 7.70 7.18
CA ALA A 101 -0.54 9.02 6.89
C ALA A 101 -0.02 9.18 5.45
N LEU A 102 0.32 8.08 4.77
CA LEU A 102 0.67 8.14 3.34
C LEU A 102 -0.51 8.61 2.47
N ALA A 103 -1.74 8.37 2.91
CA ALA A 103 -2.94 8.83 2.22
C ALA A 103 -3.25 10.33 2.44
N ALA A 104 -2.49 11.05 3.27
CA ALA A 104 -2.75 12.46 3.59
C ALA A 104 -2.81 13.39 2.35
N PRO A 105 -1.90 13.30 1.36
CA PRO A 105 -1.95 14.16 0.17
C PRO A 105 -3.25 14.03 -0.63
N GLU A 106 -3.87 12.84 -0.64
CA GLU A 106 -5.13 12.57 -1.33
C GLU A 106 -6.32 13.31 -0.69
N PHE A 107 -6.23 13.60 0.61
CA PHE A 107 -7.20 14.43 1.33
C PHE A 107 -6.84 15.92 1.31
N ARG A 108 -5.92 16.34 0.42
CA ARG A 108 -5.39 17.72 0.34
C ARG A 108 -4.67 18.18 1.61
N LEU A 109 -4.11 17.25 2.38
CA LEU A 109 -3.25 17.56 3.52
C LEU A 109 -1.78 17.65 3.07
N PRO A 110 -0.91 18.36 3.81
CA PRO A 110 0.52 18.41 3.51
C PRO A 110 1.14 17.01 3.49
N GLU A 111 2.13 16.79 2.63
CA GLU A 111 2.96 15.57 2.68
C GLU A 111 3.91 15.67 3.87
N PHE A 112 3.65 14.91 4.93
CA PHE A 112 4.49 14.88 6.14
C PHE A 112 5.07 13.49 6.43
N MET A 113 4.69 12.46 5.66
CA MET A 113 5.13 11.09 5.89
C MET A 113 5.87 10.54 4.67
N PRO A 114 7.21 10.41 4.72
CA PRO A 114 7.97 9.79 3.66
C PRO A 114 7.59 8.32 3.48
N VAL A 115 7.30 7.91 2.24
CA VAL A 115 6.94 6.50 1.90
C VAL A 115 8.00 5.52 2.41
N ALA A 116 9.29 5.85 2.22
CA ALA A 116 10.40 5.02 2.67
C ALA A 116 10.36 4.76 4.18
N ALA A 117 9.95 5.75 4.99
CA ALA A 117 9.88 5.60 6.43
C ALA A 117 8.75 4.65 6.85
N ALA A 118 7.55 4.83 6.28
CA ALA A 118 6.38 4.00 6.57
C ALA A 118 6.60 2.53 6.13
N VAL A 119 7.15 2.31 4.95
CA VAL A 119 7.44 0.95 4.43
C VAL A 119 8.54 0.28 5.25
N THR A 120 9.60 1.01 5.60
CA THR A 120 10.68 0.45 6.45
C THR A 120 10.15 0.07 7.83
N ALA A 121 9.34 0.92 8.46
CA ALA A 121 8.72 0.63 9.74
C ALA A 121 7.83 -0.62 9.67
N LEU A 122 7.05 -0.78 8.59
CA LEU A 122 6.27 -1.98 8.34
C LEU A 122 7.15 -3.23 8.18
N SER A 123 8.23 -3.17 7.39
CA SER A 123 9.14 -4.31 7.20
C SER A 123 9.78 -4.73 8.51
N VAL A 124 10.26 -3.78 9.32
CA VAL A 124 10.84 -4.06 10.64
C VAL A 124 9.81 -4.70 11.56
N TRP A 125 8.58 -4.18 11.58
CA TRP A 125 7.50 -4.75 12.37
C TRP A 125 7.17 -6.18 11.92
N MET A 126 7.03 -6.43 10.62
CA MET A 126 6.79 -7.77 10.07
C MET A 126 7.88 -8.77 10.45
N ILE A 127 9.15 -8.36 10.42
CA ILE A 127 10.27 -9.19 10.88
C ILE A 127 10.13 -9.50 12.38
N ALA A 128 9.83 -8.50 13.20
CA ALA A 128 9.64 -8.69 14.64
C ALA A 128 8.47 -9.64 14.94
N VAL A 129 7.35 -9.52 14.22
CA VAL A 129 6.21 -10.45 14.28
C VAL A 129 6.62 -11.85 13.86
N GLY A 130 7.35 -11.99 12.75
CA GLY A 130 7.84 -13.29 12.28
C GLY A 130 8.76 -13.97 13.28
N VAL A 131 9.70 -13.22 13.88
CA VAL A 131 10.60 -13.72 14.94
C VAL A 131 9.80 -14.15 16.18
N TRP A 132 8.78 -13.37 16.55
CA TRP A 132 7.91 -13.73 17.68
C TRP A 132 7.12 -15.00 17.40
N VAL A 133 6.47 -15.13 16.23
CA VAL A 133 5.74 -16.34 15.84
C VAL A 133 6.65 -17.56 15.77
N TRP A 134 7.88 -17.40 15.27
CA TRP A 134 8.87 -18.49 15.24
C TRP A 134 9.25 -18.97 16.64
N LYS A 135 9.40 -18.04 17.58
CA LYS A 135 9.77 -18.35 18.98
C LYS A 135 8.57 -18.75 19.84
N ALA A 136 7.35 -18.48 19.40
CA ALA A 136 6.15 -18.83 20.13
C ALA A 136 6.03 -20.37 20.22
N PRO A 137 5.80 -20.95 21.41
CA PRO A 137 5.59 -22.38 21.56
C PRO A 137 4.42 -22.82 20.69
N ARG A 138 4.63 -23.83 19.83
CA ARG A 138 3.55 -24.47 19.07
C ARG A 138 2.60 -25.15 20.06
N ALA A 139 1.52 -24.47 20.43
CA ALA A 139 0.45 -25.10 21.20
C ALA A 139 -0.28 -26.10 20.29
N GLY A 140 0.06 -27.39 20.39
CA GLY A 140 -0.72 -28.47 19.79
C GLY A 140 0.06 -29.58 19.11
N ALA A 141 0.85 -30.36 19.86
CA ALA A 141 0.82 -31.79 19.63
C ALA A 141 -0.38 -32.31 20.42
N VAL A 142 -1.51 -32.47 19.72
CA VAL A 142 -2.74 -33.05 20.27
C VAL A 142 -2.39 -34.42 20.85
N GLN A 143 -2.34 -34.54 22.18
CA GLN A 143 -2.37 -35.82 22.85
C GLN A 143 -3.80 -36.36 22.74
N LEU A 144 -4.06 -37.14 21.70
CA LEU A 144 -5.17 -38.09 21.72
C LEU A 144 -4.80 -39.19 22.72
N ARG A 145 -5.44 -39.18 23.89
CA ARG A 145 -5.53 -40.32 24.80
C ARG A 145 -6.99 -40.75 24.86
#